data_AF-A0A7G8GKI0-F1
#
_entry.id   AF-A0A7G8GKI0-F1
#
_cell.length_a   1.000
_cell.length_b   1.000
_cell.length_c   1.000
_cell.angle_alpha   90.00
_cell.angle_beta   90.00
_cell.angle_gamma   90.00
#
_symmetry.space_group_name_H-M   'P 1'
#
loop_
_entity.id
_entity.type
_entity.pdbx_description
1 polymer ?
#
loop_
_entity_poly.entity_id
_entity_poly.type
_entity_poly.pdbx_seq_one_letter_code
_entity_poly.pdbx_strand_id
1 'polypeptide(L)' 'MLSQGSEAPARQLISHIAELQSRLAHPHHWTEGENIKNAEKLRQLEFELRRRQAMGEENPIETYGIK' A
#
# COMPACT_ATOMS: atom_id res chain seq x y z
N MET A 1 25.24 2.42 3.78
CA MET A 1 24.44 2.49 2.53
C MET A 1 23.27 1.54 2.73
N LEU A 2 22.06 2.06 2.90
CA LEU A 2 20.86 1.23 3.06
C LEU A 2 20.59 0.58 1.71
N SER A 3 20.81 -0.73 1.66
CA SER A 3 20.56 -1.56 0.50
C SER A 3 19.12 -1.34 0.04
N GLN A 4 18.93 -0.86 -1.19
CA GLN A 4 17.67 -0.93 -1.92
C GLN A 4 17.36 -2.42 -2.21
N GLY A 5 17.10 -3.19 -1.16
CA GLY A 5 16.61 -4.55 -1.25
C GLY A 5 15.10 -4.48 -1.40
N SER A 6 14.59 -5.06 -2.48
CA SER A 6 13.17 -5.19 -2.82
C SER A 6 12.29 -5.28 -1.57
N GLU A 7 11.63 -4.18 -1.24
CA GLU A 7 10.72 -4.13 -0.10
C GLU A 7 9.67 -5.24 -0.28
N ALA A 8 9.37 -6.00 0.79
CA ALA A 8 8.45 -7.14 0.70
C ALA A 8 7.14 -6.71 -0.01
N PRO A 9 6.57 -7.52 -0.92
CA PRO A 9 5.38 -7.13 -1.70
C PRO A 9 4.19 -6.65 -0.86
N ALA A 10 4.06 -7.13 0.38
CA ALA A 10 3.07 -6.65 1.35
C ALA A 10 3.38 -5.24 1.87
N ARG A 11 4.66 -4.94 2.16
CA ARG A 11 5.10 -3.60 2.59
C ARG A 11 4.92 -2.56 1.49
N GLN A 12 5.21 -2.92 0.23
CA GLN A 12 4.94 -2.04 -0.91
C GLN A 12 3.45 -1.72 -1.05
N LEU A 13 2.58 -2.72 -0.89
CA LEU A 13 1.13 -2.54 -0.95
C LEU A 13 0.64 -1.59 0.17
N ILE A 14 1.07 -1.82 1.42
CA ILE A 14 0.71 -0.99 2.57
C ILE A 14 1.22 0.45 2.38
N SER A 15 2.48 0.62 1.96
CA SER A 15 3.07 1.94 1.69
C SER A 15 2.30 2.69 0.59
N HIS A 16 1.91 2.01 -0.48
CA HIS A 16 1.14 2.61 -1.57
C HIS A 16 -0.26 3.06 -1.11
N ILE A 17 -0.94 2.24 -0.29
CA ILE A 17 -2.23 2.59 0.30
C ILE A 17 -2.11 3.84 1.17
N ALA A 18 -1.11 3.88 2.06
CA ALA A 18 -0.87 5.01 2.95
C ALA A 18 -0.57 6.31 2.17
N GLU A 19 0.21 6.22 1.10
CA GLU A 19 0.49 7.36 0.23
C GLU A 19 -0.78 7.90 -0.43
N LEU A 20 -1.61 7.02 -1.02
CA LEU A 20 -2.87 7.44 -1.65
C LEU A 20 -3.85 8.05 -0.64
N GLN A 21 -3.98 7.46 0.56
CA GLN A 21 -4.83 8.01 1.62
C GLN A 21 -4.39 9.42 2.03
N SER A 22 -3.08 9.64 2.21
CA SER A 22 -2.52 10.95 2.56
C SER A 22 -2.80 11.99 1.46
N ARG A 23 -2.55 11.63 0.19
CA ARG A 23 -2.76 12.55 -0.94
C ARG A 23 -4.24 12.87 -1.18
N LEU A 24 -5.14 11.91 -0.98
CA LEU A 24 -6.59 12.15 -1.11
C LEU A 24 -7.15 13.02 0.03
N ALA A 25 -6.55 12.96 1.22
CA ALA A 25 -6.89 13.88 2.32
C ALA A 25 -6.44 15.33 2.06
N HIS A 26 -5.46 15.53 1.17
CA HIS A 26 -4.89 16.82 0.80
C HIS A 26 -4.90 17.02 -0.72
N PRO A 27 -6.07 17.28 -1.35
CA PRO A 27 -6.28 17.20 -2.80
C PRO A 27 -5.62 18.31 -3.63
N HIS A 28 -4.55 18.93 -3.14
CA HIS A 28 -3.83 20.00 -3.84
C HIS A 28 -2.95 19.50 -5.00
N HIS A 29 -2.74 18.19 -5.10
CA HIS A 29 -1.75 17.61 -6.01
C HIS A 29 -2.32 17.02 -7.30
N TRP A 30 -3.65 16.88 -7.38
CA TRP A 30 -4.33 16.19 -8.47
C TRP A 30 -5.52 16.98 -8.96
N THR A 31 -5.76 16.92 -10.26
CA THR A 31 -7.03 17.34 -10.85
C THR A 31 -8.19 16.49 -10.32
N GLU A 32 -9.42 16.96 -10.48
CA GLU A 32 -10.61 16.21 -10.05
C GLU A 32 -10.67 14.80 -10.68
N GLY A 33 -10.37 14.69 -11.98
CA GLY A 33 -10.32 13.40 -12.67
C GLY A 33 -9.23 12.47 -12.16
N GLU A 34 -8.07 13.01 -11.77
CA GLU A 34 -7.00 12.23 -11.13
C GLU A 34 -7.38 11.82 -9.71
N ASN A 35 -8.03 12.68 -8.93
CA ASN A 35 -8.54 12.34 -7.60
C ASN A 35 -9.53 11.16 -7.67
N ILE A 36 -10.47 11.19 -8.63
CA ILE A 36 -11.43 10.09 -8.83
C ILE A 36 -10.72 8.78 -9.14
N LYS A 37 -9.77 8.79 -10.08
CA LYS A 37 -8.99 7.59 -10.45
C LYS A 37 -8.16 7.07 -9.29
N ASN A 38 -7.50 7.95 -8.53
CA ASN A 38 -6.70 7.56 -7.38
C ASN A 38 -7.55 7.04 -6.22
N ALA A 39 -8.76 7.58 -6.02
CA ALA A 39 -9.72 7.04 -5.04
C ALA A 39 -10.23 5.65 -5.44
N GLU A 40 -10.46 5.40 -6.73
CA GLU A 40 -10.79 4.06 -7.21
C GLU A 40 -9.63 3.08 -7.01
N LYS A 41 -8.41 3.50 -7.37
CA LYS A 41 -7.20 2.71 -7.15
C LYS A 41 -6.99 2.37 -5.68
N LEU A 42 -7.20 3.32 -4.77
CA LEU A 42 -7.13 3.10 -3.33
C LEU A 42 -8.10 1.97 -2.90
N ARG A 43 -9.36 2.02 -3.36
CA ARG A 43 -10.35 0.96 -3.06
C ARG A 43 -9.92 -0.42 -3.54
N GLN A 44 -9.31 -0.50 -4.74
CA GLN A 44 -8.78 -1.76 -5.28
C GLN A 44 -7.63 -2.31 -4.42
N LEU A 45 -6.70 -1.46 -4.01
CA LEU A 45 -5.56 -1.86 -3.18
C LEU A 45 -6.01 -2.27 -1.77
N GLU A 46 -6.96 -1.56 -1.15
CA GLU A 46 -7.54 -1.95 0.14
C GLU A 46 -8.26 -3.29 0.06
N PHE A 47 -8.95 -3.57 -1.05
CA PHE A 47 -9.56 -4.88 -1.29
C PHE A 47 -8.50 -5.99 -1.41
N GLU A 48 -7.43 -5.73 -2.18
CA GLU A 48 -6.33 -6.67 -2.32
C GLU A 48 -5.64 -6.95 -0.98
N LEU A 49 -5.40 -5.92 -0.16
CA LEU A 49 -4.84 -6.02 1.17
C LEU A 49 -5.69 -6.97 2.04
N ARG A 50 -7.00 -6.73 2.11
CA ARG A 50 -7.93 -7.59 2.86
C ARG A 50 -7.95 -9.03 2.35
N ARG A 51 -7.86 -9.22 1.03
CA ARG A 51 -7.78 -10.55 0.42
C ARG A 51 -6.51 -11.28 0.85
N ARG A 52 -5.36 -10.63 0.79
CA ARG A 52 -4.06 -11.20 1.21
C ARG A 52 -4.04 -11.51 2.71
N GLN A 53 -4.62 -10.64 3.54
CA GLN A 53 -4.79 -10.86 4.98
C GLN A 53 -5.67 -12.09 5.26
N ALA A 54 -6.79 -12.23 4.56
CA ALA A 54 -7.67 -13.40 4.68
C ALA A 54 -6.98 -14.71 4.24
N MET A 55 -6.00 -14.63 3.33
CA MET A 55 -5.18 -15.76 2.88
C MET A 55 -3.94 -16.01 3.75
N GLY A 56 -3.69 -15.19 4.78
CA GLY A 56 -2.50 -15.30 5.64
C GLY A 56 -1.19 -14.87 4.99
N GLU A 57 -1.25 -14.17 3.85
CA GLU A 57 -0.08 -13.73 3.07
C GLU A 57 0.53 -12.42 3.60
N GLU A 58 -0.17 -11.70 4.47
CA GLU A 58 0.31 -10.46 5.07
C GLU A 58 0.79 -10.66 6.50
N ASN A 59 2.03 -11.11 6.65
CA ASN A 59 2.79 -10.87 7.87
C ASN A 59 3.98 -9.95 7.54
N PRO A 60 3.80 -8.61 7.55
CA PRO A 60 4.88 -7.68 7.23
C PRO A 60 6.03 -7.72 8.25
N ILE A 61 5.87 -8.43 9.37
CA ILE A 61 6.80 -8.50 10.49
C ILE A 61 7.62 -9.82 10.53
N GLU A 62 7.16 -10.94 9.95
CA GLU A 62 7.80 -12.26 10.17
C GLU A 62 8.89 -12.68 9.17
N THR A 63 9.30 -11.84 8.22
CA THR A 63 10.37 -12.19 7.26
C THR A 63 11.78 -11.88 7.77
N TYR A 64 11.99 -11.82 9.10
CA TYR A 64 13.32 -11.90 9.70
C TYR A 64 13.28 -12.95 10.80
N GLY A 65 13.75 -14.15 10.46
CA GLY A 65 13.93 -15.23 11.41
C GLY A 65 14.83 -14.79 12.56
N ILE A 66 14.31 -14.92 13.78
CA ILE A 66 15.13 -15.04 14.97
C ILE A 66 14.95 -16.49 15.42
N LYS A 67 15.94 -17.33 15.10
CA LYS A 67 16.22 -18.56 15.84
C LYS A 67 17.37 -18.27 16.79
#